data_AF-A0A534WZK1-F1
#
_entry.id   AF-A0A534WZK1-F1
#
_cell.length_a   1.000
_cell.length_b   1.000
_cell.length_c   1.000
_cell.angle_alpha   90.00
_cell.angle_beta   90.00
_cell.angle_gamma   90.00
#
_symmetry.space_group_name_H-M   'P 1'
#
loop_
_entity.id
_entity.type
_entity.pdbx_description
1 polymer ?
#
loop_
_entity_poly.entity_id
_entity_poly.type
_entity_poly.pdbx_seq_one_letter_code
_entity_poly.pdbx_strand_id
1 'polypeptide(L)' 'MGEGGPIREGDRVVNLQVPAVFTVIRRRGHFLDLESERGGLRMTVHEVAVRRLDGPPPVPKDV' A
#
# COMPACT_ATOMS: atom_id res chain seq x y z
N MET A 1 -20.87 3.58 -4.07
CA MET A 1 -19.91 2.58 -4.57
C MET A 1 -18.53 3.14 -4.31
N GLY A 2 -17.94 2.83 -3.16
CA GLY A 2 -16.68 3.43 -2.73
C GLY A 2 -15.53 2.72 -3.42
N GLU A 3 -15.13 3.19 -4.59
CA GLU A 3 -13.82 2.81 -5.13
C GLU A 3 -12.77 3.35 -4.17
N GLY A 4 -12.14 2.44 -3.42
CA GLY A 4 -11.00 2.79 -2.59
C GLY A 4 -9.96 3.43 -3.49
N GLY A 5 -9.61 4.69 -3.20
CA GLY A 5 -8.63 5.43 -3.97
C GLY A 5 -7.30 4.67 -4.11
N PRO A 6 -6.47 5.08 -5.07
CA PRO A 6 -5.30 4.30 -5.42
C PRO A 6 -4.31 4.29 -4.24
N ILE A 7 -3.58 3.18 -4.05
CA ILE A 7 -2.68 2.97 -2.91
C ILE A 7 -1.62 4.08 -2.85
N ARG A 8 -1.34 4.59 -1.65
CA ARG A 8 -0.43 5.73 -1.42
C ARG A 8 0.67 5.38 -0.43
N GLU A 9 1.70 6.22 -0.40
CA GLU A 9 2.73 6.19 0.65
C GLU A 9 2.05 6.33 2.03
N GLY A 10 2.50 5.54 2.99
CA GLY A 10 1.89 5.40 4.31
C GLY A 10 0.75 4.38 4.39
N ASP A 11 0.19 3.91 3.27
CA ASP A 11 -0.84 2.86 3.33
C ASP A 11 -0.25 1.55 3.84
N ARG A 12 -1.01 0.88 4.71
CA ARG A 12 -0.74 -0.50 5.11
C ARG A 12 -1.35 -1.46 4.10
N VAL A 13 -0.52 -2.34 3.57
CA VAL A 13 -0.91 -3.31 2.57
C VAL A 13 -0.47 -4.72 2.97
N VAL A 14 -1.26 -5.70 2.58
CA VAL A 14 -0.85 -7.10 2.59
C VAL A 14 -0.35 -7.47 1.20
N ASN A 15 0.82 -8.09 1.13
CA ASN A 15 1.29 -8.70 -0.12
C ASN A 15 0.58 -10.05 -0.32
N LEU A 16 0.04 -10.29 -1.51
CA LEU A 16 -0.73 -11.50 -1.83
C LEU A 16 0.17 -12.72 -2.12
N GLN A 17 1.41 -12.48 -2.53
CA GLN A 17 2.40 -13.54 -2.80
C GLN A 17 3.12 -13.98 -1.53
N VAL A 18 3.35 -13.03 -0.61
CA VAL A 18 3.93 -13.27 0.71
C VAL A 18 2.95 -12.73 1.74
N PRO A 19 2.17 -13.57 2.43
CA PRO A 19 1.09 -13.15 3.32
C PRO A 19 1.64 -12.50 4.60
N ALA A 20 2.10 -11.27 4.46
CA ALA A 20 2.66 -10.41 5.49
C ALA A 20 2.23 -8.97 5.25
N VAL A 21 2.22 -8.20 6.34
CA VAL A 21 1.85 -6.78 6.34
C VAL A 21 3.08 -5.93 6.05
N PHE A 22 2.91 -4.96 5.16
CA PHE A 22 3.91 -4.00 4.77
C PHE A 22 3.32 -2.59 4.78
N THR A 23 4.21 -1.61 4.94
CA THR A 23 3.90 -0.20 4.77
C THR A 23 4.45 0.25 3.42
N VAL A 24 3.65 0.98 2.66
CA VAL A 24 4.11 1.59 1.40
C VAL A 24 5.01 2.78 1.76
N ILE A 25 6.29 2.69 1.45
CA ILE A 25 7.27 3.75 1.71
C ILE A 25 7.48 4.65 0.49
N ARG A 26 7.17 4.16 -0.71
CA ARG A 26 7.21 4.96 -1.93
C ARG A 26 6.29 4.40 -3.01
N ARG A 27 5.68 5.29 -3.82
CA ARG A 27 4.96 4.89 -5.05
C ARG A 27 5.62 5.45 -6.31
N ARG A 28 5.78 4.58 -7.31
CA ARG A 28 6.34 4.90 -8.64
C ARG A 28 5.39 4.37 -9.72
N GLY A 29 4.39 5.16 -10.07
CA GLY A 29 3.33 4.74 -10.99
C GLY A 29 2.57 3.52 -10.43
N HIS A 30 2.69 2.39 -11.13
CA HIS A 30 2.06 1.11 -10.75
C HIS A 30 2.92 0.26 -9.80
N PHE A 31 4.13 0.70 -9.47
CA PHE A 31 5.02 -0.01 -8.54
C PHE A 31 5.02 0.65 -7.17
N LEU A 32 5.08 -0.18 -6.12
CA LEU A 32 5.10 0.21 -4.73
C LEU A 32 6.37 -0.33 -4.09
N ASP A 33 7.15 0.56 -3.47
CA ASP A 33 8.21 0.17 -2.56
C ASP A 33 7.58 -0.03 -1.18
N LEU A 34 7.78 -1.23 -0.64
CA LEU A 34 7.22 -1.70 0.61
C LEU A 34 8.32 -1.90 1.64
N GLU A 35 8.02 -1.61 2.89
CA GLU A 35 8.84 -1.94 4.04
C GLU A 35 8.05 -2.76 5.05
N SER A 36 8.63 -3.86 5.53
CA SER A 36 8.04 -4.63 6.62
C SER A 36 8.11 -3.85 7.92
N GLU A 37 7.07 -3.89 8.74
CA GLU A 37 7.05 -3.26 10.07
C GLU A 37 8.17 -3.77 11.00
N ARG A 38 8.75 -4.95 10.70
CA ARG A 38 9.88 -5.51 11.46
C ARG A 38 11.24 -4.93 11.07
N GLY A 39 11.28 -3.94 10.15
CA GLY A 39 12.46 -3.10 9.91
C GLY A 39 13.62 -3.72 9.14
N GLY A 40 13.42 -4.83 8.42
CA GLY A 40 14.51 -5.53 7.72
C GLY A 40 14.24 -5.94 6.28
N LEU A 41 12.98 -5.90 5.82
CA LEU A 41 12.61 -6.37 4.49
C LEU A 41 12.03 -5.21 3.68
N ARG A 42 12.72 -4.86 2.59
CA ARG A 42 12.24 -3.93 1.57
C ARG A 42 12.05 -4.67 0.26
N MET A 43 10.95 -4.39 -0.43
CA MET A 43 10.68 -4.97 -1.73
C MET A 43 9.91 -4.00 -2.61
N THR A 44 10.09 -4.12 -3.92
CA THR A 44 9.29 -3.42 -4.91
C THR A 44 8.31 -4.40 -5.53
N VAL A 45 7.02 -4.06 -5.52
CA VAL A 45 5.96 -4.91 -6.08
C VAL A 45 5.01 -4.10 -6.95
N HIS A 46 4.32 -4.77 -7.86
CA HIS A 46 3.24 -4.15 -8.61
C HIS A 46 2.01 -3.96 -7.71
N GLU A 47 1.26 -2.87 -7.87
CA GLU A 47 0.13 -2.53 -7.00
C GLU A 47 -0.97 -3.60 -6.99
N VAL A 48 -1.09 -4.38 -8.07
CA VAL A 48 -2.03 -5.51 -8.19
C VAL A 48 -1.67 -6.71 -7.30
N ALA A 49 -0.41 -6.79 -6.86
CA ALA A 49 0.07 -7.86 -5.99
C ALA A 49 -0.19 -7.57 -4.51
N VAL A 50 -0.81 -6.43 -4.19
CA VAL A 50 -1.09 -6.03 -2.81
C VAL A 50 -2.55 -5.66 -2.62
N ARG A 51 -3.02 -5.73 -1.38
CA ARG A 51 -4.32 -5.19 -0.97
C ARG A 51 -4.15 -4.31 0.24
N ARG A 52 -4.82 -3.16 0.27
CA ARG A 52 -4.90 -2.34 1.49
C ARG A 52 -5.62 -3.10 2.60
N LEU A 53 -5.08 -3.02 3.80
CA LEU A 53 -5.66 -3.64 4.99
C LEU A 53 -6.77 -2.77 5.60
N ASP A 54 -6.56 -1.47 5.67
CA ASP A 54 -7.53 -0.52 6.22
C ASP A 54 -8.23 0.24 5.08
N GLY A 55 -9.56 0.14 5.00
CA GLY A 55 -10.37 0.94 4.07
C GLY A 55 -10.54 2.39 4.52
N PRO A 56 -11.21 3.23 3.71
CA PRO A 56 -10.68 3.92 2.52
C PRO A 56 -9.57 4.95 2.86
N PRO A 57 -8.81 5.50 1.89
CA PRO A 57 -7.94 6.64 2.19
C PRO A 57 -8.80 7.80 2.71
N PRO A 58 -8.38 8.57 3.73
CA PRO A 58 -9.09 9.79 4.05
C PRO A 58 -9.03 10.67 2.80
N VAL A 59 -10.21 10.95 2.23
CA VAL A 59 -10.35 12.04 1.27
C VAL A 59 -9.92 13.30 2.02
N PRO A 60 -8.88 14.03 1.57
CA PRO A 60 -8.72 15.40 2.03
C PRO A 60 -9.98 16.14 1.59
N LYS A 61 -10.71 16.68 2.55
CA LYS A 61 -11.87 17.52 2.30
C LYS A 61 -11.35 18.88 1.84
N ASP A 62 -11.14 19.03 0.54
CA ASP A 62 -10.85 20.30 -0.13
C ASP A 62 -11.73 20.39 -1.38
N VAL A 63 -12.98 20.82 -1.21
CA VAL A 63 -13.55 22.14 -1.58
C VAL A 63 -15.04 22.18 -1.22
#